data_AF-X1LAK3-F1
#
_entry.id   AF-X1LAK3-F1
#
_cell.length_a   1.000
_cell.length_b   1.000
_cell.length_c   1.000
_cell.angle_alpha   90.00
_cell.angle_beta   90.00
_cell.angle_gamma   90.00
#
_symmetry.space_group_name_H-M   'P 1'
#
loop_
_entity.id
_entity.type
_entity.pdbx_description
1 polymer ?
#
loop_
_entity_poly.entity_id
_entity_poly.type
_entity_poly.pdbx_seq_one_letter_code
_entity_poly.pdbx_strand_id
1 'polypeptide(L)'
;GRSTLTANLGLAIAKMGKTTVVLDASLTTPNLGAMFKLEKVPYTLNDVLVRKIAENFRLPYYTITPTFSICMEHEYLRGAHFNCPLCGKPAEVYSRIVGYFRPVQNWHVGKQEEFYDRIEYDEKVSMKEI
;
A
#
# COMPACT_ATOMS: atom_id res chain seq x y z
N GLY A 1 -6.42 23.42 12.93
CA GLY A 1 -5.40 22.88 13.85
C GLY A 1 -4.01 22.92 13.23
N ARG A 2 -3.70 21.96 12.36
CA ARG A 2 -2.35 21.78 11.77
C ARG A 2 -1.93 22.91 10.82
N SER A 3 -2.76 23.27 9.83
CA SER A 3 -2.43 24.32 8.86
C SER A 3 -2.27 25.72 9.48
N THR A 4 -3.04 26.05 10.51
CA THR A 4 -2.91 27.32 11.26
C THR A 4 -1.57 27.41 12.02
N LEU A 5 -1.11 26.28 12.58
CA LEU A 5 0.19 26.22 13.27
C LEU A 5 1.35 26.38 12.25
N THR A 6 1.26 25.67 11.12
CA THR A 6 2.24 25.75 10.02
C THR A 6 2.34 27.17 9.44
N ALA A 7 1.21 27.85 9.24
CA ALA A 7 1.18 29.22 8.76
C ALA A 7 1.78 30.22 9.77
N ASN A 8 1.41 30.12 11.05
CA ASN A 8 1.91 31.01 12.09
C ASN A 8 3.42 30.84 12.32
N LEU A 9 3.91 29.59 12.33
CA LEU A 9 5.33 29.28 12.48
C LEU A 9 6.13 29.77 11.27
N GLY A 10 5.61 29.55 10.05
CA GLY A 10 6.22 30.05 8.82
C GLY A 10 6.37 31.58 8.80
N LEU A 11 5.34 32.31 9.21
CA LEU A 11 5.39 33.77 9.32
C LEU A 11 6.40 34.25 10.38
N ALA A 12 6.51 33.54 11.51
CA ALA A 12 7.47 33.87 12.55
C ALA A 12 8.92 33.70 12.06
N ILE A 13 9.22 32.61 11.35
CA ILE A 13 10.56 32.34 10.81
C ILE A 13 10.92 33.32 9.68
N ALA A 14 9.95 33.71 8.85
CA ALA A 14 10.14 34.77 7.84
C ALA A 14 10.46 36.13 8.49
N LYS A 15 9.79 36.48 9.60
CA LYS A 15 10.09 37.69 10.40
C LYS A 15 11.49 37.68 11.03
N MET A 16 12.13 36.51 11.15
CA MET A 16 13.53 36.39 11.60
C MET A 16 14.55 36.58 10.45
N GLY A 17 14.11 37.08 9.29
CA GLY A 17 14.98 37.42 8.16
C GLY A 17 15.47 36.23 7.34
N LYS A 18 14.92 35.03 7.58
CA LYS A 18 15.26 33.82 6.82
C LYS A 18 14.35 33.69 5.62
N THR A 19 14.91 33.37 4.45
CA THR A 19 14.13 32.94 3.28
C THR A 19 13.39 31.66 3.65
N THR A 20 12.07 31.78 3.86
CA THR A 20 11.25 30.72 4.41
C THR A 20 10.19 30.34 3.40
N VAL A 21 10.14 29.05 3.03
CA VAL A 21 9.09 28.48 2.19
C VAL A 21 8.23 27.59 3.08
N VAL A 22 6.94 27.91 3.17
CA VAL A 22 5.96 27.12 3.90
C VAL A 22 5.31 26.15 2.93
N LEU A 23 5.59 24.86 3.10
CA LEU A 23 5.00 23.79 2.32
C LEU A 23 3.99 23.03 3.18
N ASP A 24 2.71 23.31 3.00
CA ASP A 24 1.63 22.49 3.56
C ASP A 24 1.38 21.33 2.60
N ALA A 25 2.19 20.28 2.74
CA ALA A 25 2.08 19.08 1.93
C ALA A 25 2.29 17.86 2.81
N SER A 26 1.45 16.85 2.62
CA SER A 26 1.68 15.53 3.21
C SER A 26 2.99 14.99 2.65
N LEU A 27 4.02 14.85 3.49
CA LEU A 27 5.34 14.30 3.10
C LEU A 27 5.26 12.86 2.56
N THR A 28 4.11 12.21 2.72
CA THR A 28 3.77 10.91 2.13
C THR A 28 3.32 11.00 0.66
N THR A 29 3.16 12.21 0.11
CA THR A 29 2.80 12.40 -1.31
C THR A 29 4.04 12.12 -2.17
N PRO A 30 3.99 11.13 -3.09
CA PRO A 30 5.18 10.68 -3.84
C PRO A 30 5.94 11.82 -4.53
N ASN A 31 5.20 12.80 -5.06
CA ASN A 31 5.76 13.91 -5.84
C ASN A 31 6.66 14.84 -5.01
N LEU A 32 6.40 15.01 -3.71
CA LEU A 32 7.21 15.88 -2.85
C LEU A 32 8.48 15.15 -2.36
N GLY A 33 8.37 13.85 -2.09
CA GLY A 33 9.49 12.98 -1.74
C GLY A 33 10.57 12.96 -2.83
N ALA A 34 10.14 12.83 -4.10
CA ALA A 34 11.00 12.90 -5.27
C ALA A 34 11.70 14.26 -5.41
N MET A 35 10.96 15.36 -5.24
CA MET A 35 11.46 16.72 -5.44
C MET A 35 12.52 17.14 -4.41
N PHE A 36 12.42 16.64 -3.17
CA PHE A 36 13.38 16.90 -2.09
C PHE A 36 14.42 15.79 -1.87
N LYS A 37 14.46 14.77 -2.73
CA LYS A 37 15.32 13.58 -2.57
C LYS A 37 15.19 12.93 -1.18
N LEU A 38 13.99 12.98 -0.61
CA LEU A 38 13.66 12.37 0.67
C LEU A 38 13.26 10.90 0.53
N GLU A 39 13.36 10.35 -0.69
CA GLU A 39 13.16 8.94 -1.01
C GLU A 39 14.28 8.08 -0.40
N LYS A 40 14.24 7.88 0.91
CA LYS A 40 14.70 6.62 1.52
C LYS A 40 13.50 5.70 1.68
N VAL A 41 12.78 5.46 0.58
CA VAL A 41 11.75 4.42 0.57
C VAL A 41 12.45 3.14 0.16
N PRO A 42 12.43 2.08 0.98
CA PRO A 42 13.02 0.80 0.59
C PRO A 42 12.33 0.31 -0.69
N TYR A 43 13.12 -0.04 -1.71
CA TYR A 43 12.59 -0.69 -2.91
C TYR A 43 11.97 -2.01 -2.52
N THR A 44 10.70 -2.20 -2.89
CA THR A 44 9.98 -3.45 -2.70
C THR A 44 10.16 -4.35 -3.92
N LEU A 45 9.90 -5.64 -3.76
CA LEU A 45 9.86 -6.56 -4.89
C LEU A 45 8.86 -6.10 -5.97
N ASN A 46 7.75 -5.48 -5.57
CA ASN A 46 6.77 -4.93 -6.48
C ASN A 46 7.40 -3.87 -7.40
N ASP A 47 8.26 -3.00 -6.87
CA ASP A 47 8.93 -1.97 -7.67
C ASP A 47 9.86 -2.59 -8.72
N VAL A 48 10.57 -3.67 -8.35
CA VAL A 48 11.44 -4.42 -9.27
C VAL A 48 10.63 -5.14 -10.35
N LEU A 49 9.51 -5.78 -9.97
CA LEU A 49 8.63 -6.49 -10.89
C LEU A 49 7.94 -5.54 -11.86
N VAL A 50 7.37 -4.44 -11.35
CA VAL A 50 6.75 -3.37 -12.15
C VAL A 50 7.74 -2.86 -13.18
N ARG A 51 8.98 -2.56 -12.76
CA ARG A 51 10.04 -2.11 -13.66
C ARG A 51 10.35 -3.16 -14.74
N LYS A 52 10.61 -4.41 -14.35
CA LYS A 52 10.90 -5.48 -15.31
C LYS A 52 9.75 -5.69 -16.30
N ILE A 53 8.50 -5.68 -15.84
CA ILE A 53 7.33 -5.85 -16.71
C ILE A 53 7.25 -4.69 -17.70
N ALA A 54 7.38 -3.45 -17.22
CA ALA A 54 7.28 -2.26 -18.05
C ALA A 54 8.41 -2.13 -19.09
N GLU A 55 9.63 -2.56 -18.76
CA GLU A 55 10.78 -2.51 -19.66
C GLU A 55 10.77 -3.63 -20.71
N ASN A 56 10.30 -4.83 -20.35
CA ASN A 56 10.42 -6.02 -21.21
C ASN A 56 9.12 -6.35 -21.98
N PHE A 57 7.96 -5.86 -21.55
CA PHE A 57 6.67 -6.21 -22.15
C PHE A 57 5.83 -4.97 -22.46
N ARG A 58 5.10 -5.01 -23.59
CA ARG A 58 4.15 -3.96 -23.98
C ARG A 58 2.73 -4.39 -23.60
N LEU A 59 2.44 -4.36 -22.31
CA LEU A 59 1.09 -4.62 -21.79
C LEU A 59 0.34 -3.29 -21.64
N PRO A 60 -0.91 -3.17 -22.13
CA PRO A 60 -1.69 -1.95 -21.99
C PRO A 60 -2.07 -1.67 -20.53
N TYR A 61 -2.21 -2.71 -19.71
CA TYR A 61 -2.55 -2.61 -18.29
C TYR A 61 -2.13 -3.89 -17.55
N TYR A 62 -1.57 -3.73 -16.36
CA TYR A 62 -1.38 -4.81 -15.39
C TYR A 62 -1.54 -4.25 -13.98
N THR A 63 -1.84 -5.11 -13.02
CA THR A 63 -2.05 -4.70 -11.63
C THR A 63 -1.49 -5.76 -10.68
N ILE A 64 -0.84 -5.30 -9.62
CA ILE A 64 -0.46 -6.15 -8.50
C ILE A 64 -1.58 -6.04 -7.47
N THR A 65 -2.26 -7.16 -7.21
CA THR A 65 -3.35 -7.21 -6.25
C THR A 65 -2.84 -7.79 -4.94
N PRO A 66 -2.73 -6.99 -3.86
CA PRO A 66 -2.49 -7.56 -2.54
C PRO A 66 -3.76 -8.23 -2.04
N THR A 67 -3.60 -9.39 -1.40
CA THR A 67 -4.61 -9.94 -0.50
C THR A 67 -4.25 -9.53 0.93
N PHE A 68 -5.25 -9.03 1.65
CA PHE A 68 -5.08 -8.60 3.04
C PHE A 68 -6.35 -8.89 3.82
N SER A 69 -6.26 -8.81 5.14
CA SER A 69 -7.40 -9.05 6.01
C SER A 69 -7.60 -7.91 6.99
N ILE A 70 -8.83 -7.73 7.46
CA ILE A 70 -9.18 -6.70 8.45
C ILE A 70 -9.76 -7.38 9.68
N CYS A 71 -9.14 -7.12 10.83
CA CYS A 71 -9.67 -7.46 12.13
C CYS A 71 -10.28 -6.21 12.79
N MET A 72 -11.39 -6.37 13.49
CA MET A 72 -12.04 -5.26 14.21
C MET A 72 -11.17 -4.66 15.34
N GLU A 73 -10.19 -5.42 15.85
CA GLU A 73 -9.32 -4.98 16.96
C GLU A 73 -7.90 -4.63 16.50
N HIS A 74 -7.35 -5.41 15.57
CA HIS A 74 -5.97 -5.27 15.10
C HIS A 74 -5.87 -4.66 13.71
N GLU A 75 -7.01 -4.19 13.16
CA GLU A 75 -7.10 -3.50 11.90
C GLU A 75 -6.48 -4.31 10.74
N TYR A 76 -5.59 -3.69 9.97
CA TYR A 76 -4.98 -4.25 8.77
C TYR A 76 -4.01 -5.38 9.10
N LEU A 77 -4.23 -6.54 8.48
CA LEU A 77 -3.38 -7.73 8.55
C LEU A 77 -2.91 -8.09 7.15
N ARG A 78 -1.61 -8.36 7.01
CA ARG A 78 -1.03 -8.80 5.73
C ARG A 78 -1.41 -10.25 5.46
N GLY A 79 -1.90 -10.56 4.25
CA GLY A 79 -2.28 -11.91 3.84
C GLY A 79 -3.74 -12.28 4.11
N ALA A 80 -4.13 -13.47 3.67
CA ALA A 80 -5.48 -14.02 3.83
C ALA A 80 -5.64 -14.72 5.19
N HIS A 81 -6.28 -14.05 6.13
CA HIS A 81 -6.53 -14.50 7.49
C HIS A 81 -8.03 -14.38 7.79
N PHE A 82 -8.76 -15.49 7.71
CA PHE A 82 -10.18 -15.56 8.09
C PHE A 82 -10.39 -15.44 9.60
N ASN A 83 -9.36 -15.74 10.38
CA ASN A 83 -9.28 -15.49 11.82
C ASN A 83 -8.01 -14.67 12.10
N CYS A 84 -8.13 -13.66 12.94
CA CYS A 84 -7.03 -12.80 13.32
C CYS A 84 -5.92 -13.62 14.01
N PRO A 85 -4.66 -13.54 13.56
CA PRO A 85 -3.56 -14.28 14.20
C PRO A 85 -3.20 -13.76 15.59
N LEU A 86 -3.66 -12.56 15.96
CA LEU A 86 -3.33 -11.91 17.24
C LEU A 86 -4.37 -12.19 18.33
N CYS A 87 -5.66 -12.17 18.01
CA CYS A 87 -6.74 -12.43 18.99
C CYS A 87 -7.66 -13.61 18.67
N GLY A 88 -7.49 -14.28 17.52
CA GLY A 88 -8.32 -15.42 17.12
C GLY A 88 -9.76 -15.09 16.71
N LYS A 89 -10.17 -13.81 16.79
CA LYS A 89 -11.50 -13.36 16.35
C LYS A 89 -11.64 -13.42 14.82
N PRO A 90 -12.87 -13.55 14.29
CA PRO A 90 -13.08 -13.53 12.85
C PRO A 90 -12.55 -12.24 12.22
N ALA A 91 -11.93 -12.39 11.05
CA ALA A 91 -11.38 -11.30 10.25
C ALA A 91 -11.90 -11.40 8.81
N GLU A 92 -12.11 -10.25 8.19
CA GLU A 92 -12.62 -10.15 6.83
C GLU A 92 -11.46 -10.16 5.84
N VAL A 93 -11.47 -11.07 4.86
CA VAL A 93 -10.38 -11.19 3.88
C VAL A 93 -10.78 -10.38 2.66
N TYR A 94 -9.96 -9.41 2.27
CA TYR A 94 -10.18 -8.56 1.12
C TYR A 94 -9.25 -8.94 -0.02
N SER A 95 -9.83 -9.10 -1.20
CA SER A 95 -9.09 -9.25 -2.46
C SER A 95 -9.83 -8.54 -3.59
N ARG A 96 -9.21 -8.45 -4.77
CA ARG A 96 -9.83 -7.88 -5.97
C ARG A 96 -10.62 -8.94 -6.71
N ILE A 97 -11.91 -8.67 -6.91
CA ILE A 97 -12.82 -9.54 -7.68
C ILE A 97 -12.79 -9.22 -9.18
N VAL A 98 -13.31 -8.05 -9.58
CA VAL A 98 -13.38 -7.58 -10.99
C VAL A 98 -13.02 -6.09 -11.12
N GLY A 99 -11.99 -5.66 -10.37
CA GLY A 99 -11.46 -4.29 -10.47
C GLY A 99 -11.55 -3.45 -9.19
N TYR A 100 -12.25 -3.95 -8.16
CA TYR A 100 -12.33 -3.32 -6.84
C TYR A 100 -12.21 -4.36 -5.73
N PHE A 101 -11.85 -3.90 -4.53
CA PHE A 101 -11.70 -4.76 -3.35
C PHE A 101 -13.05 -5.03 -2.69
N ARG A 102 -13.29 -6.30 -2.34
CA ARG A 102 -14.44 -6.74 -1.55
C ARG A 102 -14.04 -7.87 -0.61
N PRO A 103 -14.75 -8.03 0.53
CA PRO A 103 -14.60 -9.20 1.37
C PRO A 103 -14.90 -10.46 0.57
N VAL A 104 -13.99 -11.43 0.55
CA VAL A 104 -14.12 -12.72 -0.14
C VAL A 104 -15.34 -13.49 0.38
N GLN A 105 -15.62 -13.35 1.68
CA GLN A 105 -16.81 -13.91 2.32
C GLN A 105 -18.12 -13.45 1.66
N ASN A 106 -18.14 -12.27 1.03
CA ASN A 106 -19.32 -11.69 0.39
C ASN A 106 -19.38 -11.97 -1.12
N TRP A 107 -18.45 -12.74 -1.67
CA TRP A 107 -18.46 -13.10 -3.08
C TRP A 107 -19.43 -14.25 -3.34
N HIS A 108 -19.90 -14.39 -4.59
CA HIS A 108 -20.66 -15.58 -4.99
C HIS A 108 -19.77 -16.83 -4.93
N VAL A 109 -20.37 -18.00 -4.69
CA VAL A 109 -19.66 -19.28 -4.50
C VAL A 109 -18.61 -19.55 -5.59
N GLY A 110 -18.95 -19.38 -6.86
CA GLY A 110 -17.98 -19.59 -7.94
C GLY A 110 -16.77 -18.65 -7.88
N LYS A 111 -16.95 -17.40 -7.44
CA LYS A 111 -15.85 -16.45 -7.24
C LYS A 111 -15.03 -16.75 -5.99
N GLN A 112 -15.63 -17.36 -4.98
CA GLN A 112 -14.90 -17.84 -3.80
C GLN A 112 -13.97 -19.00 -4.18
N GLU A 113 -14.44 -19.96 -4.97
CA GLU A 113 -13.60 -21.03 -5.52
C GLU A 113 -12.46 -20.46 -6.38
N GLU A 114 -12.75 -19.51 -7.28
CA GLU A 114 -11.72 -18.79 -8.05
C GLU A 114 -10.68 -18.08 -7.16
N PHE A 115 -11.03 -17.71 -5.93
CA PHE A 115 -10.08 -17.14 -4.97
C PHE A 115 -9.19 -18.22 -4.34
N TYR A 116 -9.77 -19.36 -3.96
CA TYR A 116 -9.01 -20.48 -3.37
C TYR A 116 -8.06 -21.15 -4.37
N ASP A 117 -8.39 -21.12 -5.65
CA ASP A 117 -7.50 -21.59 -6.72
C ASP A 117 -6.31 -20.65 -6.99
N ARG A 118 -6.29 -19.45 -6.39
CA ARG A 118 -5.19 -18.48 -6.62
C ARG A 118 -3.92 -18.93 -5.91
N ILE A 119 -2.82 -18.88 -6.64
CA ILE A 119 -1.47 -19.03 -6.09
C ILE A 119 -0.95 -17.63 -5.77
N GLU A 120 -0.83 -17.33 -4.48
CA GLU A 120 -0.19 -16.08 -4.03
C GLU A 120 1.33 -16.18 -4.10
N TYR A 121 1.96 -15.03 -4.30
CA TYR A 121 3.41 -14.94 -4.27
C TYR A 121 3.92 -15.12 -2.82
N ASP A 122 4.78 -16.13 -2.60
CA ASP A 122 5.52 -16.33 -1.36
C ASP A 122 7.02 -16.17 -1.60
N GLU A 123 7.59 -15.14 -0.99
CA GLU A 123 9.03 -14.81 -1.06
C GLU A 123 9.91 -16.00 -0.63
N LYS A 124 9.52 -16.75 0.40
CA LYS A 124 10.30 -17.88 0.91
C LYS A 124 10.32 -19.06 -0.04
N VAL A 125 9.26 -19.25 -0.81
CA VAL A 125 9.18 -20.30 -1.83
C VAL A 125 10.00 -19.88 -3.04
N SER A 126 9.81 -18.64 -3.53
CA SER A 126 10.51 -18.14 -4.72
C SER A 126 12.02 -17.98 -4.54
N MET A 127 12.51 -17.77 -3.32
CA MET A 127 13.96 -17.69 -3.03
C MET A 127 14.65 -19.05 -2.86
N LYS A 128 13.91 -20.17 -2.76
CA LYS A 128 14.50 -21.52 -2.64
C LYS A 128 14.95 -22.10 -3.98
N GLU A 129 14.48 -21.54 -5.09
CA GLU A 129 14.77 -22.01 -6.45
C GLU A 129 15.89 -21.21 -7.15
N ILE A 130 16.56 -20.32 -6.42
CA ILE A 130 17.74 -19.54 -6.85
C ILE A 130 18.97 -20.06 -6.13
#